data_AF-A0A845GYY4-F1
#
_entry.id   AF-A0A845GYY4-F1
#
_cell.length_a   1.000
_cell.length_b   1.000
_cell.length_c   1.000
_cell.angle_alpha   90.00
_cell.angle_beta   90.00
_cell.angle_gamma   90.00
#
_symmetry.space_group_name_H-M   'P 1'
#
loop_
_entity.id
_entity.type
_entity.pdbx_description
1 polymer ?
#
loop_
_entity_poly.entity_id
_entity_poly.type
_entity_poly.pdbx_seq_one_letter_code
_entity_poly.pdbx_strand_id
1 'polypeptide(L)'
;SRDGSHASHVAVDARHVLAQPARVAPAQLATLPYNFLTVCRALAGAGLTRASAPGRQVLVHGGSGGLGMIAIALLKQLGAHVTATAGDHGLAACRA
;
A
#
# COMPACT_ATOMS: atom_id res chain seq x y z
N SER A 1 11.53 19.12 -12.86
CA SER A 1 12.26 17.90 -13.26
C SER A 1 11.54 17.29 -14.45
N ARG A 2 12.25 16.64 -15.39
CA ARG A 2 11.65 16.02 -16.59
C ARG A 2 11.11 14.60 -16.35
N ASP A 3 11.23 14.09 -15.13
CA ASP A 3 10.99 12.68 -14.78
C ASP A 3 9.73 12.48 -13.91
N GLY A 4 8.65 13.22 -14.22
CA GLY A 4 7.36 13.14 -13.52
C GLY A 4 6.28 12.42 -14.34
N SER A 5 5.25 11.90 -13.67
CA SER A 5 4.13 11.21 -14.32
C SER A 5 2.96 12.14 -14.71
N HIS A 6 2.98 13.40 -14.30
CA HIS A 6 2.01 14.42 -14.74
C HIS A 6 2.37 14.97 -16.13
N ALA A 7 2.41 14.08 -17.12
CA ALA A 7 2.74 14.37 -18.51
C ALA A 7 1.99 13.41 -19.44
N SER A 8 1.88 13.75 -20.74
CA SER A 8 1.28 12.83 -21.71
C SER A 8 2.16 11.60 -21.98
N HIS A 9 3.47 11.72 -21.79
CA HIS A 9 4.45 10.67 -22.00
C HIS A 9 5.56 10.77 -20.94
N VAL A 10 6.10 9.62 -20.55
CA VAL A 10 7.25 9.50 -19.65
C VAL A 10 8.14 8.36 -20.12
N ALA A 11 9.46 8.56 -20.09
CA ALA A 11 10.42 7.50 -20.34
C ALA A 11 10.71 6.79 -19.01
N VAL A 12 10.60 5.46 -19.00
CA VAL A 12 10.87 4.63 -17.82
C VAL A 12 11.73 3.44 -18.19
N ASP A 13 12.50 2.95 -17.23
CA ASP A 13 13.20 1.66 -17.35
C ASP A 13 12.16 0.53 -17.47
N ALA A 14 12.36 -0.38 -18.42
CA ALA A 14 11.44 -1.48 -18.69
C ALA A 14 11.19 -2.37 -17.45
N ARG A 15 12.13 -2.43 -16.50
CA ARG A 15 11.99 -3.19 -15.24
C ARG A 15 10.95 -2.59 -14.29
N HIS A 16 10.55 -1.33 -14.48
CA HIS A 16 9.50 -0.67 -13.70
C HIS A 16 8.11 -0.81 -14.34
N VAL A 17 7.99 -1.52 -15.46
CA VAL A 17 6.72 -1.72 -16.17
C VAL A 17 6.18 -3.12 -15.86
N LEU A 18 4.90 -3.18 -15.51
CA LEU A 18 4.17 -4.43 -15.27
C LEU A 18 2.96 -4.50 -16.19
N ALA A 19 2.59 -5.72 -16.59
CA ALA A 19 1.40 -5.95 -17.40
C ALA A 19 0.14 -5.53 -16.63
N GLN A 20 -0.71 -4.75 -17.28
CA GLN A 20 -1.99 -4.34 -16.70
C GLN A 20 -2.94 -5.54 -16.60
N PRO A 21 -3.54 -5.81 -15.43
CA PRO A 21 -4.61 -6.79 -15.32
C PRO A 21 -5.88 -6.31 -16.05
N ALA A 22 -6.49 -7.19 -16.84
CA ALA A 22 -7.64 -6.86 -17.69
C ALA A 22 -8.90 -6.39 -16.93
N ARG A 23 -9.01 -6.72 -15.64
CA ARG A 23 -10.21 -6.46 -14.82
C ARG A 23 -10.16 -5.15 -14.03
N VAL A 24 -9.06 -4.38 -14.09
CA VAL A 24 -8.87 -3.18 -13.29
C VAL A 24 -8.60 -1.98 -14.20
N ALA A 25 -9.30 -0.87 -13.94
CA ALA A 25 -9.14 0.33 -14.73
C ALA A 25 -7.74 0.95 -14.55
N PRO A 26 -7.14 1.53 -15.61
CA PRO A 26 -5.81 2.16 -15.51
C PRO A 26 -5.74 3.23 -14.41
N ALA A 27 -6.79 4.02 -14.25
CA ALA A 27 -6.86 5.08 -13.24
C ALA A 27 -6.78 4.54 -11.80
N GLN A 28 -7.37 3.36 -11.53
CA GLN A 28 -7.26 2.73 -10.21
C GLN A 28 -5.85 2.19 -9.98
N LEU A 29 -5.28 1.53 -10.99
CA LEU A 29 -3.92 0.99 -10.93
C LEU A 29 -2.87 2.08 -10.72
N ALA A 30 -3.04 3.26 -11.32
CA ALA A 30 -2.12 4.39 -11.16
C ALA A 30 -1.95 4.86 -9.71
N THR A 31 -2.90 4.55 -8.81
CA THR A 31 -2.84 4.94 -7.40
C THR A 31 -1.99 4.00 -6.52
N LEU A 32 -1.65 2.82 -7.04
CA LEU A 32 -1.05 1.74 -6.24
C LEU A 32 0.48 1.77 -6.14
N PRO A 33 1.27 1.98 -7.23
CA PRO A 33 2.70 1.66 -7.23
C PRO A 33 3.47 2.35 -6.10
N TYR A 34 3.28 3.66 -5.93
CA TYR A 34 3.97 4.43 -4.91
C TYR A 34 3.56 3.98 -3.50
N ASN A 35 2.26 3.89 -3.23
CA ASN A 35 1.75 3.54 -1.90
C ASN A 35 2.15 2.10 -1.51
N PHE A 36 2.00 1.15 -2.42
CA PHE A 36 2.31 -0.25 -2.19
C PHE A 36 3.80 -0.48 -1.93
N LEU A 37 4.68 0.05 -2.78
CA LEU A 37 6.13 -0.09 -2.59
C LEU A 37 6.61 0.56 -1.30
N THR A 38 6.03 1.72 -0.94
CA THR A 38 6.34 2.41 0.32
C THR A 38 5.99 1.55 1.52
N VAL A 39 4.78 0.96 1.54
CA VAL A 39 4.35 0.07 2.62
C VAL A 39 5.20 -1.19 2.69
N CYS A 40 5.44 -1.87 1.56
CA CYS A 40 6.29 -3.07 1.54
C CYS A 40 7.69 -2.80 2.09
N ARG A 41 8.29 -1.66 1.74
CA ARG A 41 9.60 -1.25 2.26
C ARG A 41 9.56 -0.97 3.76
N ALA A 42 8.51 -0.31 4.24
CA ALA A 42 8.33 -0.05 5.68
C ALA A 42 8.15 -1.35 6.48
N LEU A 43 7.31 -2.28 5.98
CA LEU A 43 7.09 -3.58 6.63
C LEU A 43 8.37 -4.42 6.66
N ALA A 44 9.12 -4.48 5.55
CA ALA A 44 10.39 -5.17 5.50
C ALA A 44 11.42 -4.56 6.47
N GLY A 45 11.50 -3.22 6.55
CA GLY A 45 12.35 -2.51 7.50
C GLY A 45 11.96 -2.76 8.96
N ALA A 46 10.67 -2.97 9.23
CA ALA A 46 10.15 -3.36 10.54
C ALA A 46 10.29 -4.86 10.84
N GLY A 47 10.89 -5.65 9.94
CA GLY A 47 11.03 -7.10 10.08
C GLY A 47 9.69 -7.84 10.04
N LEU A 48 8.65 -7.26 9.44
CA LEU A 48 7.32 -7.85 9.29
C LEU A 48 7.26 -8.60 7.95
N THR A 49 7.53 -9.90 8.03
CA THR A 49 7.54 -10.83 6.90
C THR A 49 6.46 -11.88 7.10
N ARG A 50 6.23 -12.72 6.08
CA ARG A 50 5.28 -13.84 6.18
C ARG A 50 5.59 -14.81 7.33
N ALA A 51 6.87 -14.95 7.71
CA ALA A 51 7.29 -15.83 8.80
C ALA A 51 7.18 -15.16 10.19
N SER A 52 7.36 -13.84 10.26
CA SER A 52 7.50 -13.11 11.53
C SER A 52 6.27 -12.29 11.92
N ALA A 53 5.37 -11.99 10.98
CA ALA A 53 4.17 -11.20 11.21
C ALA A 53 3.02 -11.92 11.96
N PRO A 54 2.80 -13.24 11.81
CA PRO A 54 1.68 -13.92 12.48
C PRO A 54 1.66 -13.67 13.98
N GLY A 55 0.51 -13.25 14.52
CA GLY A 55 0.31 -12.99 15.95
C GLY A 55 0.96 -11.71 16.49
N ARG A 56 1.69 -10.93 15.68
CA ARG A 56 2.24 -9.64 16.11
C ARG A 56 1.14 -8.60 16.18
N GLN A 57 1.19 -7.76 17.21
CA GLN A 57 0.33 -6.58 17.30
C GLN A 57 1.01 -5.40 16.60
N VAL A 58 0.31 -4.77 15.65
CA VAL A 58 0.83 -3.67 14.84
C VAL A 58 -0.14 -2.50 14.89
N LEU A 59 0.38 -1.32 15.25
CA LEU A 59 -0.35 -0.06 15.21
C LEU A 59 -0.11 0.66 13.88
N VAL A 60 -1.18 0.95 13.13
CA VAL A 60 -1.15 1.72 11.89
C VAL A 60 -1.71 3.12 12.14
N HIS A 61 -0.86 4.14 12.03
CA HIS A 61 -1.32 5.52 12.09
C HIS A 61 -1.89 5.97 10.75
N GLY A 62 -3.00 6.71 10.78
CA GLY A 62 -3.64 7.23 9.57
C GLY A 62 -4.21 6.12 8.67
N GLY A 63 -4.86 5.12 9.28
CA GLY A 63 -5.37 3.92 8.63
C GLY A 63 -6.32 4.19 7.45
N SER A 64 -7.02 5.32 7.44
CA SER A 64 -7.93 5.70 6.36
C SER A 64 -7.24 6.35 5.15
N GLY A 65 -5.93 6.58 5.22
CA GLY A 65 -5.14 7.11 4.11
C GLY A 65 -4.71 6.03 3.12
N GLY A 66 -4.21 6.43 1.94
CA GLY A 66 -3.79 5.51 0.88
C GLY A 66 -2.72 4.49 1.31
N LEU A 67 -1.74 4.92 2.12
CA LEU A 67 -0.74 4.02 2.72
C LEU A 67 -1.35 3.14 3.81
N GLY A 68 -2.16 3.74 4.69
CA GLY A 68 -2.78 3.06 5.83
C GLY A 68 -3.66 1.89 5.41
N MET A 69 -4.51 2.09 4.41
CA MET A 69 -5.40 1.04 3.90
C MET A 69 -4.61 -0.13 3.31
N ILE A 70 -3.54 0.15 2.54
CA ILE A 70 -2.67 -0.90 2.00
C ILE A 70 -1.92 -1.63 3.13
N ALA A 71 -1.41 -0.90 4.12
CA ALA A 71 -0.73 -1.49 5.27
C ALA A 71 -1.66 -2.41 6.06
N ILE A 72 -2.88 -1.97 6.36
CA ILE A 72 -3.89 -2.77 7.06
C ILE A 72 -4.17 -4.07 6.28
N ALA A 73 -4.43 -3.96 4.96
CA ALA A 73 -4.72 -5.11 4.13
C ALA A 73 -3.56 -6.12 4.11
N LEU A 74 -2.33 -5.66 3.90
CA LEU A 74 -1.16 -6.53 3.84
C LEU A 74 -0.86 -7.18 5.21
N LEU A 75 -0.92 -6.42 6.30
CA LEU A 75 -0.68 -6.93 7.64
C LEU A 75 -1.70 -8.00 8.05
N LYS A 76 -2.99 -7.79 7.74
CA LYS A 76 -4.04 -8.80 7.92
C LYS A 76 -3.73 -10.07 7.11
N GLN A 77 -3.32 -9.93 5.85
CA GLN A 77 -2.92 -11.07 5.00
C GLN A 77 -1.68 -11.81 5.53
N LEU A 78 -0.79 -11.12 6.24
CA LEU A 78 0.38 -11.69 6.88
C LEU A 78 0.08 -12.30 8.27
N GLY A 79 -1.18 -12.24 8.74
CA GLY A 79 -1.61 -12.81 10.02
C GLY A 79 -1.32 -11.96 11.25
N ALA A 80 -0.99 -10.67 11.07
CA ALA A 80 -0.80 -9.74 12.17
C ALA A 80 -2.15 -9.25 12.73
N HIS A 81 -2.16 -8.91 14.02
CA HIS A 81 -3.27 -8.23 14.67
C HIS A 81 -3.09 -6.71 14.50
N VAL A 82 -3.98 -6.09 13.72
CA VAL A 82 -3.85 -4.69 13.34
C VAL A 82 -4.79 -3.80 14.15
N THR A 83 -4.20 -2.80 14.81
CA THR A 83 -4.93 -1.67 15.41
C THR A 83 -4.64 -0.44 14.56
N ALA A 84 -5.65 0.36 14.21
CA ALA A 84 -5.46 1.53 13.36
C ALA A 84 -6.05 2.80 13.98
N THR A 85 -5.40 3.95 13.76
CA THR A 85 -5.96 5.26 14.07
C THR A 85 -6.43 5.95 12.79
N ALA A 86 -7.59 6.60 12.84
CA ALA A 86 -8.12 7.40 11.73
C ALA A 86 -8.97 8.55 12.31
N GLY A 87 -9.24 9.57 11.49
CA GLY A 87 -10.24 10.58 11.84
C GLY A 87 -11.65 9.98 11.81
N ASP A 88 -12.61 10.66 12.43
CA ASP A 88 -13.97 10.16 12.67
C ASP A 88 -14.65 9.61 11.41
N HIS A 89 -14.53 10.32 10.29
CA HIS A 89 -15.12 9.90 9.00
C HIS A 89 -14.37 8.75 8.29
N GLY A 90 -13.14 8.43 8.73
CA GLY A 90 -12.27 7.43 8.10
C GLY A 90 -12.32 6.04 8.74
N LEU A 91 -13.06 5.87 9.84
CA LEU A 91 -13.09 4.62 10.60
C LEU A 91 -13.63 3.43 9.78
N ALA A 92 -14.63 3.67 8.94
CA ALA A 92 -15.20 2.63 8.08
C ALA A 92 -14.15 2.06 7.10
N ALA A 93 -13.30 2.93 6.53
CA ALA A 93 -12.26 2.53 5.59
C ALA A 93 -11.18 1.62 6.24
N CYS A 94 -10.95 1.76 7.55
CA CYS A 94 -9.98 0.92 8.28
C CYS A 94 -10.47 -0.50 8.56
N ARG A 95 -11.79 -0.74 8.47
CA ARG A 95 -12.41 -2.03 8.82
C ARG A 95 -12.44 -3.01 7.64
N ALA A 96 -12.37 -2.51 6.41
CA ALA A 96 -12.20 -3.32 5.20
C ALA A 96 -10.95 -4.19 5.27
#